data_AF-A0A226HM60-F1
#
_entry.id   AF-A0A226HM60-F1
#
_cell.length_a   1.000
_cell.length_b   1.000
_cell.length_c   1.000
_cell.angle_alpha   90.00
_cell.angle_beta   90.00
_cell.angle_gamma   90.00
#
_symmetry.space_group_name_H-M   'P 1'
#
loop_
_entity.id
_entity.type
_entity.pdbx_description
1 polymer ?
#
loop_
_entity_poly.entity_id
_entity_poly.type
_entity_poly.pdbx_seq_one_letter_code
_entity_poly.pdbx_strand_id
1 'polypeptide(L)'
;MTKKVNQQKTHKMEYFTIEKYKDWEIDTDHSSSENRKFLKKDNERVQILFDTEDIQVERTSILNPYKKVQVFRSSTKNLYAEGIEFYQIWIGIDKDYDEVGKVIEERDNDKPYIFSLQQLIEKIKKEQDIDLEDLTKKSIVDRREDTALQKPIYEVHLESKKSPDYQTDYFLIDGITGEVLFETIYFNRDEKSPTPYYQYLRLLKNKEIEDNSYYKSYKGKDYTKKEWEAFEEEWYRDFEEKKEGRNFFWDNIFKKLNE
;
A
#
# COMPACT_ATOMS: atom_id res chain seq x y z
N MET A 1 6.39 44.12 5.73
CA MET A 1 5.57 43.15 4.98
C MET A 1 6.38 42.65 3.80
N THR A 2 7.01 41.49 3.93
CA THR A 2 7.91 40.93 2.91
C THR A 2 7.10 40.01 2.01
N LYS A 3 6.83 40.44 0.77
CA LYS A 3 6.14 39.63 -0.25
C LYS A 3 7.01 38.41 -0.55
N LYS A 4 6.55 37.21 -0.18
CA LYS A 4 7.09 35.95 -0.69
C LYS A 4 6.77 35.90 -2.19
N VAL A 5 7.79 36.05 -3.02
CA VAL A 5 7.72 35.76 -4.44
C VAL A 5 7.59 34.25 -4.56
N ASN A 6 6.37 33.78 -4.86
CA ASN A 6 6.14 32.39 -5.21
C ASN A 6 6.71 32.20 -6.62
N GLN A 7 7.98 31.81 -6.71
CA GLN A 7 8.61 31.44 -7.99
C GLN A 7 7.93 30.14 -8.46
N GLN A 8 6.86 30.27 -9.25
CA GLN A 8 6.33 29.17 -10.04
C GLN A 8 7.47 28.67 -10.92
N LYS A 9 8.02 27.49 -10.59
CA LYS A 9 8.96 26.78 -11.47
C LYS A 9 8.23 26.57 -12.80
N THR A 10 8.57 27.35 -13.81
CA THR A 10 8.10 27.13 -15.18
C THR A 10 8.73 25.84 -15.68
N HIS A 11 7.95 24.77 -15.71
CA HIS A 11 8.35 23.54 -16.38
C HIS A 11 8.36 23.81 -17.89
N LYS A 12 9.38 23.34 -18.60
CA LYS A 12 9.40 23.43 -20.06
C LYS A 12 8.41 22.40 -20.57
N MET A 13 7.36 22.85 -21.26
CA MET A 13 6.33 21.97 -21.82
C MET A 13 6.97 20.84 -22.64
N GLU A 14 6.61 19.60 -22.32
CA GLU A 14 7.00 18.43 -23.09
C GLU A 14 5.94 18.12 -24.15
N TYR A 15 6.38 17.66 -25.32
CA TYR A 15 5.51 17.23 -26.40
C TYR A 15 5.79 15.76 -26.76
N PHE A 16 4.72 15.06 -27.13
CA PHE A 16 4.80 13.75 -27.72
C PHE A 16 5.39 13.84 -29.14
N THR A 17 6.33 12.95 -29.44
CA THR A 17 7.01 12.87 -30.73
C THR A 17 7.45 11.43 -30.92
N ILE A 18 6.88 10.75 -31.91
CA ILE A 18 7.15 9.32 -32.15
C ILE A 18 8.60 9.08 -32.57
N GLU A 19 9.24 10.09 -33.16
CA GLU A 19 10.64 10.09 -33.59
C GLU A 19 11.63 9.88 -32.44
N LYS A 20 11.22 10.13 -31.18
CA LYS A 20 11.99 9.76 -29.98
C LYS A 20 12.27 8.25 -29.92
N TYR A 21 11.44 7.45 -30.58
CA TYR A 21 11.52 5.98 -30.60
C TYR A 21 11.94 5.40 -31.95
N LYS A 22 12.49 6.22 -32.85
CA LYS A 22 12.90 5.76 -34.20
C LYS A 22 13.95 4.63 -34.19
N ASP A 23 14.78 4.59 -33.14
CA ASP A 23 15.86 3.60 -32.96
C ASP A 23 15.43 2.45 -32.02
N TRP A 24 14.13 2.33 -31.75
CA TRP A 24 13.56 1.25 -30.95
C TRP A 24 13.00 0.17 -31.87
N GLU A 25 13.13 -1.08 -31.45
CA GLU A 25 12.62 -2.23 -32.18
C GLU A 25 11.15 -2.49 -31.79
N ILE A 26 10.38 -3.12 -32.68
CA ILE A 26 9.04 -3.59 -32.34
C ILE A 26 9.19 -4.74 -31.32
N ASP A 27 8.45 -4.64 -30.21
CA ASP A 27 8.39 -5.71 -29.24
C ASP A 27 7.45 -6.81 -29.71
N THR A 28 8.01 -7.92 -30.17
CA THR A 28 7.28 -9.08 -30.70
C THR A 28 6.61 -9.94 -29.62
N ASP A 29 6.91 -9.71 -28.34
CA ASP A 29 6.25 -10.41 -27.23
C ASP A 29 4.80 -9.92 -27.05
N HIS A 30 4.46 -8.79 -27.67
CA HIS A 30 3.14 -8.18 -27.64
C HIS A 30 2.65 -7.82 -29.05
N SER A 31 1.35 -7.91 -29.26
CA SER A 31 0.74 -7.59 -30.56
C SER A 31 0.53 -6.09 -30.71
N SER A 32 1.30 -5.44 -31.58
CA SER A 32 1.06 -4.06 -31.98
C SER A 32 -0.10 -3.95 -32.98
N SER A 33 -0.86 -2.85 -32.88
CA SER A 33 -1.95 -2.47 -33.77
C SER A 33 -1.73 -1.05 -34.31
N GLU A 34 -2.72 -0.51 -35.03
CA GLU A 34 -2.70 0.89 -35.47
C GLU A 34 -2.71 1.86 -34.27
N ASN A 35 -3.59 1.60 -33.30
CA ASN A 35 -3.80 2.45 -32.13
C ASN A 35 -2.93 2.07 -30.92
N ARG A 36 -2.16 0.97 -30.96
CA ARG A 36 -1.29 0.57 -29.86
C ARG A 36 0.04 0.05 -30.38
N LYS A 37 1.16 0.65 -29.94
CA LYS A 37 2.52 0.23 -30.31
C LYS A 37 3.25 -0.29 -29.08
N PHE A 38 3.97 -1.40 -29.27
CA PHE A 38 4.89 -1.94 -28.28
C PHE A 38 6.30 -1.90 -28.85
N LEU A 39 7.19 -1.19 -28.17
CA LEU A 39 8.56 -0.97 -28.59
C LEU A 39 9.50 -1.43 -27.48
N LYS A 40 10.68 -1.92 -27.87
CA LYS A 40 11.73 -2.32 -26.92
C LYS A 40 13.10 -1.80 -27.32
N LYS A 41 13.93 -1.60 -26.32
CA LYS A 41 15.36 -1.30 -26.46
C LYS A 41 16.09 -1.77 -25.22
N ASP A 42 17.02 -2.71 -25.40
CA ASP A 42 17.70 -3.37 -24.29
C ASP A 42 16.69 -3.96 -23.28
N ASN A 43 16.75 -3.55 -22.01
CA ASN A 43 15.84 -4.01 -20.96
C ASN A 43 14.60 -3.10 -20.80
N GLU A 44 14.45 -2.06 -21.62
CA GLU A 44 13.37 -1.09 -21.54
C GLU A 44 12.27 -1.43 -22.54
N ARG A 45 11.02 -1.21 -22.14
CA ARG A 45 9.84 -1.33 -23.00
C ARG A 45 9.05 -0.04 -22.97
N VAL A 46 8.40 0.26 -24.09
CA VAL A 46 7.50 1.40 -24.25
C VAL A 46 6.21 0.91 -24.90
N GLN A 47 5.09 1.15 -24.23
CA GLN A 47 3.76 1.03 -24.80
C GLN A 47 3.25 2.43 -25.15
N ILE A 48 2.76 2.61 -26.36
CA ILE A 48 2.11 3.85 -26.82
C ILE A 48 0.70 3.50 -27.22
N LEU A 49 -0.29 4.07 -26.54
CA LEU A 49 -1.71 3.99 -26.88
C LEU A 49 -2.13 5.32 -27.50
N PHE A 50 -2.69 5.26 -28.70
CA PHE A 50 -3.27 6.40 -29.40
C PHE A 50 -4.80 6.30 -29.28
N ASP A 51 -5.39 7.18 -28.48
CA ASP A 51 -6.83 7.40 -28.44
C ASP A 51 -7.19 8.71 -29.15
N THR A 52 -8.47 8.87 -29.39
CA THR A 52 -9.11 10.06 -29.93
C THR A 52 -8.81 11.32 -29.11
N GLU A 53 -8.83 11.21 -27.77
CA GLU A 53 -8.62 12.34 -26.87
C GLU A 53 -7.16 12.49 -26.42
N ASP A 54 -6.46 11.38 -26.22
CA ASP A 54 -5.12 11.36 -25.65
C ASP A 54 -4.16 10.35 -26.30
N ILE A 55 -2.89 10.51 -25.95
CA ILE A 55 -1.82 9.56 -26.25
C ILE A 55 -1.19 9.19 -24.92
N GLN A 56 -1.34 7.94 -24.51
CA GLN A 56 -0.68 7.42 -23.30
C GLN A 56 0.62 6.72 -23.69
N VAL A 57 1.70 7.10 -23.00
CA VAL A 57 3.02 6.49 -23.12
C VAL A 57 3.36 5.88 -21.76
N GLU A 58 3.52 4.56 -21.75
CA GLU A 58 3.99 3.83 -20.58
C GLU A 58 5.40 3.33 -20.85
N ARG A 59 6.33 3.65 -19.97
CA ARG A 59 7.72 3.17 -20.03
C ARG A 59 8.00 2.26 -18.85
N THR A 60 8.47 1.06 -19.13
CA THR A 60 8.74 0.01 -18.15
C THR A 60 10.12 -0.60 -18.35
N SER A 61 10.59 -1.35 -17.36
CA SER A 61 11.76 -2.22 -17.45
C SER A 61 11.34 -3.67 -17.26
N ILE A 62 12.05 -4.61 -17.89
CA ILE A 62 11.89 -6.05 -17.59
C ILE A 62 12.59 -6.46 -16.28
N LEU A 63 13.36 -5.56 -15.67
CA LEU A 63 14.16 -5.84 -14.48
C LEU A 63 13.48 -5.40 -13.18
N ASN A 64 12.70 -4.33 -13.22
CA ASN A 64 12.10 -3.70 -12.03
C ASN A 64 10.64 -3.31 -12.28
N PRO A 65 9.82 -3.22 -11.21
CA PRO A 65 8.38 -3.03 -11.32
C PRO A 65 7.96 -1.57 -11.52
N TYR A 66 8.90 -0.65 -11.78
CA TYR A 66 8.55 0.75 -11.97
C TYR A 66 8.04 1.01 -13.39
N LYS A 67 6.93 1.74 -13.48
CA LYS A 67 6.36 2.21 -14.73
C LYS A 67 6.21 3.73 -14.70
N LYS A 68 6.85 4.43 -15.63
CA LYS A 68 6.55 5.85 -15.86
C LYS A 68 5.36 5.94 -16.81
N VAL A 69 4.34 6.70 -16.43
CA VAL A 69 3.18 6.97 -17.28
C VAL A 69 3.18 8.45 -17.65
N GLN A 70 3.01 8.76 -18.93
CA GLN A 70 2.81 10.10 -19.45
C GLN A 70 1.60 10.11 -20.38
N VAL A 71 0.71 11.08 -20.20
CA VAL A 71 -0.47 11.26 -21.04
C VAL A 71 -0.33 12.59 -21.77
N PHE A 72 -0.53 12.57 -23.07
CA PHE A 72 -0.44 13.75 -23.94
C PHE A 72 -1.79 13.99 -24.61
N ARG A 73 -2.14 15.25 -24.87
CA ARG A 73 -3.37 15.55 -25.63
C ARG A 73 -3.20 15.14 -27.09
N SER A 74 -4.17 14.43 -27.67
CA SER A 74 -4.08 14.01 -29.08
C SER A 74 -4.08 15.20 -30.05
N SER A 75 -4.74 16.32 -29.72
CA SER A 75 -4.85 17.51 -30.56
C SER A 75 -3.55 18.32 -30.66
N THR A 76 -2.90 18.60 -29.53
CA THR A 76 -1.73 19.49 -29.45
C THR A 76 -0.43 18.75 -29.19
N LYS A 77 -0.50 17.46 -28.85
CA LYS A 77 0.62 16.59 -28.44
C LYS A 77 1.33 17.06 -27.18
N ASN A 78 0.79 18.02 -26.44
CA ASN A 78 1.42 18.53 -25.23
C ASN A 78 1.18 17.57 -24.05
N LEU A 79 2.11 17.54 -23.10
CA LEU A 79 1.97 16.75 -21.88
C LEU A 79 0.77 17.27 -21.09
N TYR A 80 -0.10 16.34 -20.70
CA TYR A 80 -1.29 16.59 -19.91
C TYR A 80 -1.14 16.09 -18.49
N ALA A 81 -0.63 14.87 -18.32
CA ALA A 81 -0.43 14.27 -17.01
C ALA A 81 0.83 13.41 -17.00
N GLU A 82 1.50 13.29 -15.86
CA GLU A 82 2.53 12.27 -15.65
C GLU A 82 2.55 11.75 -14.23
N GLY A 83 3.04 10.53 -14.08
CA GLY A 83 3.17 9.86 -12.79
C GLY A 83 4.04 8.61 -12.87
N ILE A 84 4.22 7.95 -11.73
CA ILE A 84 4.99 6.72 -11.60
C ILE A 84 4.15 5.68 -10.87
N GLU A 85 4.12 4.46 -11.40
CA GLU A 85 3.60 3.30 -10.71
C GLU A 85 4.73 2.38 -10.25
N PHE A 86 4.53 1.73 -9.10
CA PHE A 86 5.28 0.57 -8.63
C PHE A 86 4.33 -0.63 -8.68
N TYR A 87 4.62 -1.59 -9.56
CA TYR A 87 3.66 -2.60 -10.00
C TYR A 87 2.40 -1.98 -10.61
N GLN A 88 1.32 -1.86 -9.83
CA GLN A 88 0.04 -1.26 -10.23
C GLN A 88 -0.41 -0.15 -9.27
N ILE A 89 0.51 0.33 -8.43
CA ILE A 89 0.27 1.34 -7.40
C ILE A 89 0.90 2.65 -7.85
N TRP A 90 0.13 3.73 -7.95
CA TRP A 90 0.69 5.08 -8.13
C TRP A 90 1.51 5.49 -6.91
N ILE A 91 2.72 6.00 -7.11
CA ILE A 91 3.68 6.38 -6.07
C ILE A 91 4.26 7.77 -6.29
N GLY A 92 4.77 8.40 -5.23
CA GLY A 92 5.33 9.74 -5.32
C GLY A 92 4.30 10.80 -5.73
N ILE A 93 4.73 11.78 -6.52
CA ILE A 93 3.88 12.90 -6.94
C ILE A 93 3.51 12.77 -8.42
N ASP A 94 2.22 12.65 -8.68
CA ASP A 94 1.63 12.81 -10.01
C ASP A 94 1.31 14.29 -10.27
N LYS A 95 1.35 14.67 -11.55
CA LYS A 95 1.16 16.06 -11.96
C LYS A 95 0.26 16.16 -13.17
N ASP A 96 -0.66 17.12 -13.12
CA ASP A 96 -1.45 17.54 -14.26
C ASP A 96 -1.03 18.93 -14.73
N TYR A 97 -1.08 19.13 -16.04
CA TYR A 97 -0.58 20.32 -16.73
C TYR A 97 -1.67 20.96 -17.59
N ASP A 98 -1.70 22.30 -17.58
CA ASP A 98 -2.50 23.08 -18.52
C ASP A 98 -1.94 23.03 -19.95
N GLU A 99 -2.56 23.75 -20.87
CA GLU A 99 -2.16 23.75 -22.28
C GLU A 99 -0.78 24.38 -22.54
N VAL A 100 -0.28 25.21 -21.61
CA VAL A 100 1.01 25.93 -21.73
C VAL A 100 2.13 25.31 -20.89
N GLY A 101 1.84 24.25 -20.14
CA GLY A 101 2.83 23.40 -19.47
C GLY A 101 3.04 23.78 -18.02
N LYS A 102 2.11 24.54 -17.47
CA LYS A 102 2.10 24.88 -16.05
C LYS A 102 1.35 23.80 -15.29
N VAL A 103 1.94 23.36 -14.19
CA VAL A 103 1.32 22.43 -13.25
C VAL A 103 0.05 23.07 -12.67
N ILE A 104 -1.08 22.39 -12.80
CA ILE A 104 -2.38 22.78 -12.26
C ILE A 104 -2.81 21.93 -11.07
N GLU A 105 -2.35 20.69 -10.99
CA GLU A 105 -2.60 19.78 -9.88
C GLU A 105 -1.32 18.98 -9.58
N GLU A 106 -1.04 18.77 -8.29
CA GLU A 106 -0.06 17.80 -7.81
C GLU A 106 -0.77 16.88 -6.80
N ARG A 107 -0.65 15.57 -6.98
CA ARG A 107 -1.19 14.57 -6.06
C ARG A 107 -0.06 13.74 -5.48
N ASP A 108 0.05 13.76 -4.16
CA ASP A 108 1.01 12.95 -3.41
C ASP A 108 0.37 11.60 -3.08
N ASN A 109 0.69 10.58 -3.89
CA ASN A 109 0.12 9.25 -3.76
C ASN A 109 0.72 8.46 -2.60
N ASP A 110 1.81 8.93 -1.99
CA ASP A 110 2.39 8.29 -0.82
C ASP A 110 1.67 8.63 0.47
N LYS A 111 0.71 9.57 0.44
CA LYS A 111 -0.22 9.76 1.55
C LYS A 111 -1.32 8.71 1.52
N PRO A 112 -1.76 8.21 2.68
CA PRO A 112 -1.38 8.60 4.05
C PRO A 112 -0.28 7.73 4.67
N TYR A 113 0.58 7.07 3.88
CA TYR A 113 1.57 6.11 4.36
C TYR A 113 2.73 6.80 5.08
N ILE A 114 2.81 6.62 6.41
CA ILE A 114 3.96 7.09 7.21
C ILE A 114 5.11 6.08 7.12
N PHE A 115 4.78 4.79 7.12
CA PHE A 115 5.72 3.73 6.78
C PHE A 115 5.82 3.68 5.25
N SER A 116 6.95 4.12 4.70
CA SER A 116 7.08 4.35 3.25
C SER A 116 7.25 3.05 2.46
N LEU A 117 6.99 3.11 1.16
CA LEU A 117 7.26 2.00 0.24
C LEU A 117 8.73 1.57 0.28
N GLN A 118 9.66 2.52 0.41
CA GLN A 118 11.09 2.18 0.53
C GLN A 118 11.37 1.37 1.80
N GLN A 119 10.76 1.75 2.93
CA GLN A 119 10.89 1.00 4.17
C GLN A 119 10.26 -0.39 4.08
N LEU A 120 9.15 -0.53 3.34
CA LEU A 120 8.56 -1.84 3.03
C LEU A 120 9.54 -2.72 2.23
N ILE A 121 10.10 -2.20 1.14
CA ILE A 121 11.09 -2.90 0.30
C ILE A 121 12.26 -3.38 1.16
N GLU A 122 12.83 -2.49 1.97
CA GLU A 122 13.95 -2.81 2.88
C GLU A 122 13.56 -3.86 3.94
N LYS A 123 12.36 -3.76 4.51
CA LYS A 123 11.85 -4.71 5.50
C LYS A 123 11.72 -6.11 4.91
N ILE A 124 11.05 -6.24 3.75
CA ILE A 124 10.86 -7.53 3.08
C ILE A 124 12.20 -8.10 2.63
N LYS A 125 13.09 -7.28 2.08
CA LYS A 125 14.45 -7.71 1.70
C LYS A 125 15.24 -8.24 2.89
N LYS A 126 15.17 -7.58 4.05
CA LYS A 126 15.87 -7.99 5.26
C LYS A 126 15.27 -9.24 5.91
N GLU A 127 13.95 -9.33 6.00
CA GLU A 127 13.27 -10.38 6.77
C GLU A 127 12.99 -11.63 5.93
N GLN A 128 12.74 -11.46 4.63
CA GLN A 128 12.36 -12.54 3.71
C GLN A 128 13.43 -12.87 2.67
N ASP A 129 14.54 -12.12 2.61
CA ASP A 129 15.60 -12.29 1.59
C ASP A 129 15.05 -12.19 0.14
N ILE A 130 14.06 -11.31 -0.04
CA ILE A 130 13.40 -11.06 -1.33
C ILE A 130 13.39 -9.56 -1.59
N ASP A 131 13.97 -9.18 -2.73
CA ASP A 131 13.93 -7.80 -3.20
C ASP A 131 12.64 -7.57 -4.00
N LEU A 132 11.76 -6.70 -3.50
CA LEU A 132 10.51 -6.34 -4.17
C LEU A 132 10.74 -5.53 -5.45
N GLU A 133 11.94 -4.98 -5.65
CA GLU A 133 12.30 -4.29 -6.89
C GLU A 133 12.80 -5.24 -7.99
N ASP A 134 12.96 -6.54 -7.69
CA ASP A 134 13.41 -7.56 -8.65
C ASP A 134 12.20 -8.33 -9.21
N LEU A 135 11.83 -8.03 -10.46
CA LEU A 135 10.69 -8.68 -11.13
C LEU A 135 10.86 -10.20 -11.28
N THR A 136 12.09 -10.73 -11.23
CA THR A 136 12.32 -12.18 -11.32
C THR A 136 11.79 -12.92 -10.09
N LYS A 137 11.60 -12.21 -8.96
CA LYS A 137 11.01 -12.75 -7.73
C LYS A 137 9.48 -12.89 -7.80
N LYS A 138 8.85 -12.35 -8.86
CA LYS A 138 7.40 -12.43 -9.11
C LYS A 138 6.54 -12.07 -7.90
N SER A 139 7.03 -11.16 -7.08
CA SER A 139 6.27 -10.63 -5.95
C SER A 139 5.10 -9.78 -6.46
N ILE A 140 4.04 -9.71 -5.67
CA ILE A 140 2.94 -8.77 -5.89
C ILE A 140 2.86 -7.89 -4.65
N VAL A 141 2.80 -6.58 -4.89
CA VAL A 141 2.63 -5.58 -3.85
C VAL A 141 1.40 -4.75 -4.22
N ASP A 142 0.50 -4.58 -3.25
CA ASP A 142 -0.65 -3.68 -3.34
C ASP A 142 -0.71 -2.78 -2.09
N ARG A 143 -1.42 -1.66 -2.18
CA ARG A 143 -1.71 -0.79 -1.04
C ARG A 143 -3.07 -0.12 -1.18
N ARG A 144 -3.76 0.06 -0.06
CA ARG A 144 -5.00 0.85 0.00
C ARG A 144 -5.22 1.49 1.36
N GLU A 145 -6.02 2.54 1.38
CA GLU A 145 -6.72 2.96 2.60
C GLU A 145 -7.86 1.98 2.87
N ASP A 146 -7.69 1.13 3.86
CA ASP A 146 -8.65 0.09 4.18
C ASP A 146 -9.81 0.65 4.98
N THR A 147 -11.03 0.49 4.48
CA THR A 147 -12.24 1.02 5.11
C THR A 147 -12.66 0.23 6.35
N ALA A 148 -12.39 -1.09 6.39
CA ALA A 148 -12.73 -1.92 7.54
C ALA A 148 -11.76 -1.71 8.70
N LEU A 149 -10.46 -1.58 8.40
CA LEU A 149 -9.42 -1.32 9.39
C LEU A 149 -9.23 0.17 9.70
N GLN A 150 -9.82 1.06 8.89
CA GLN A 150 -9.72 2.52 8.99
C GLN A 150 -8.27 3.03 8.98
N LYS A 151 -7.41 2.43 8.15
CA LYS A 151 -5.99 2.76 8.07
C LYS A 151 -5.39 2.36 6.71
N PRO A 152 -4.29 3.00 6.27
CA PRO A 152 -3.52 2.50 5.13
C PRO A 152 -2.89 1.14 5.44
N ILE A 153 -2.85 0.27 4.45
CA ILE A 153 -2.24 -1.05 4.53
C ILE A 153 -1.43 -1.37 3.28
N TYR A 154 -0.42 -2.21 3.44
CA TYR A 154 0.25 -2.90 2.36
C TYR A 154 -0.13 -4.37 2.36
N GLU A 155 -0.34 -4.93 1.16
CA GLU A 155 -0.42 -6.37 0.95
C GLU A 155 0.79 -6.81 0.13
N VAL A 156 1.50 -7.81 0.64
CA VAL A 156 2.68 -8.38 -0.02
C VAL A 156 2.47 -9.87 -0.21
N HIS A 157 2.61 -10.32 -1.45
CA HIS A 157 2.48 -11.70 -1.87
C HIS A 157 3.80 -12.17 -2.45
N LEU A 158 4.40 -13.19 -1.86
CA LEU A 158 5.69 -13.73 -2.26
C LEU A 158 5.53 -15.20 -2.69
N GLU A 159 6.27 -15.63 -3.71
CA GLU A 159 6.36 -17.06 -4.01
C GLU A 159 6.89 -17.80 -2.78
N SER A 160 6.15 -18.83 -2.34
CA SER A 160 6.52 -19.52 -1.10
C SER A 160 7.80 -20.30 -1.28
N LYS A 161 8.76 -20.15 -0.34
CA LYS A 161 10.02 -20.92 -0.35
C LYS A 161 9.78 -22.44 -0.24
N LYS A 162 8.65 -22.85 0.35
CA LYS A 162 8.32 -24.27 0.56
C LYS A 162 7.73 -24.91 -0.69
N SER A 163 6.86 -24.19 -1.40
CA SER A 163 6.15 -24.70 -2.57
C SER A 163 5.82 -23.56 -3.55
N PRO A 164 6.80 -23.08 -4.34
CA PRO A 164 6.65 -21.88 -5.17
C PRO A 164 5.48 -21.97 -6.17
N ASP A 165 5.22 -23.15 -6.73
CA ASP A 165 4.19 -23.35 -7.76
C ASP A 165 2.76 -23.44 -7.22
N TYR A 166 2.60 -23.63 -5.90
CA TYR A 166 1.30 -23.94 -5.29
C TYR A 166 0.92 -23.01 -4.15
N GLN A 167 1.90 -22.39 -3.51
CA GLN A 167 1.73 -21.61 -2.30
C GLN A 167 2.30 -20.20 -2.46
N THR A 168 1.59 -19.25 -1.87
CA THR A 168 2.01 -17.86 -1.78
C THR A 168 2.07 -17.47 -0.32
N ASP A 169 3.22 -16.96 0.11
CA ASP A 169 3.39 -16.37 1.44
C ASP A 169 2.78 -14.95 1.39
N TYR A 170 1.92 -14.65 2.35
CA TYR A 170 1.13 -13.43 2.39
C TYR A 170 1.42 -12.64 3.66
N PHE A 171 1.63 -11.34 3.50
CA PHE A 171 1.82 -10.40 4.60
C PHE A 171 0.88 -9.21 4.43
N LEU A 172 0.09 -8.94 5.47
CA LEU A 172 -0.69 -7.71 5.63
C LEU A 172 0.04 -6.81 6.61
N ILE A 173 0.44 -5.62 6.17
CA ILE A 173 1.30 -4.71 6.92
C ILE A 173 0.60 -3.37 7.11
N ASP A 174 0.69 -2.80 8.32
CA ASP A 174 0.17 -1.48 8.64
C ASP A 174 0.99 -0.39 7.92
N GLY A 175 0.32 0.44 7.11
CA GLY A 175 0.96 1.50 6.32
C GLY A 175 1.41 2.71 7.14
N ILE A 176 1.11 2.75 8.44
CA ILE A 176 1.57 3.79 9.37
C ILE A 176 2.77 3.30 10.18
N THR A 177 2.66 2.10 10.76
CA THR A 177 3.67 1.59 11.72
C THR A 177 4.68 0.63 11.10
N GLY A 178 4.35 0.01 9.97
CA GLY A 178 5.15 -1.08 9.38
C GLY A 178 5.00 -2.42 10.13
N GLU A 179 4.06 -2.52 11.07
CA GLU A 179 3.77 -3.75 11.81
C GLU A 179 3.09 -4.78 10.90
N VAL A 180 3.49 -6.05 11.02
CA VAL A 180 2.80 -7.16 10.34
C VAL A 180 1.52 -7.47 11.11
N LEU A 181 0.37 -7.11 10.53
CA LEU A 181 -0.95 -7.32 11.11
C LEU A 181 -1.41 -8.78 10.96
N PHE A 182 -1.03 -9.42 9.85
CA PHE A 182 -1.37 -10.80 9.54
C PHE A 182 -0.34 -11.42 8.61
N GLU A 183 0.00 -12.68 8.87
CA GLU A 183 0.87 -13.50 8.02
C GLU A 183 0.20 -14.86 7.83
N THR A 184 0.15 -15.34 6.59
CA THR A 184 -0.36 -16.68 6.29
C THR A 184 0.19 -17.18 4.96
N ILE A 185 -0.14 -18.43 4.62
CA ILE A 185 0.12 -19.02 3.32
C ILE A 185 -1.24 -19.37 2.70
N TYR A 186 -1.41 -19.10 1.41
CA TYR A 186 -2.59 -19.55 0.68
C TYR A 186 -2.24 -20.27 -0.61
N PHE A 187 -3.16 -21.12 -1.08
CA PHE A 187 -2.95 -21.96 -2.25
C PHE A 187 -3.51 -21.30 -3.51
N ASN A 188 -2.68 -21.23 -4.54
CA ASN A 188 -2.99 -20.48 -5.78
C ASN A 188 -4.17 -21.06 -6.59
N ARG A 189 -4.63 -22.28 -6.27
CA ARG A 189 -5.68 -23.01 -7.02
C ARG A 189 -6.94 -23.28 -6.21
N ASP A 190 -7.06 -22.73 -5.01
CA ASP A 190 -8.24 -22.95 -4.16
C ASP A 190 -9.22 -21.77 -4.25
N GLU A 191 -10.05 -21.79 -5.30
CA GLU A 191 -11.06 -20.75 -5.57
C GLU A 191 -12.14 -20.65 -4.48
N LYS A 192 -12.28 -21.67 -3.61
CA LYS A 192 -13.31 -21.69 -2.57
C LYS A 192 -12.83 -21.05 -1.27
N SER A 193 -11.53 -20.92 -1.08
CA SER A 193 -10.97 -20.35 0.13
C SER A 193 -11.07 -18.82 0.11
N PRO A 194 -11.51 -18.19 1.22
CA PRO A 194 -11.48 -16.73 1.32
C PRO A 194 -10.04 -16.23 1.18
N THR A 195 -9.86 -15.05 0.57
CA THR A 195 -8.54 -14.42 0.47
C THR A 195 -7.94 -14.22 1.87
N PRO A 196 -6.60 -14.21 2.00
CA PRO A 196 -5.94 -13.95 3.28
C PRO A 196 -6.45 -12.71 4.03
N TYR A 197 -6.71 -11.62 3.30
CA TYR A 197 -7.32 -10.41 3.88
C TYR A 197 -8.69 -10.70 4.52
N TYR A 198 -9.59 -11.42 3.84
CA TYR A 198 -10.88 -11.80 4.42
C TYR A 198 -10.75 -12.78 5.58
N GLN A 199 -9.72 -13.63 5.60
CA GLN A 199 -9.40 -14.46 6.77
C GLN A 199 -9.04 -13.60 7.97
N TYR A 200 -8.20 -12.58 7.79
CA TYR A 200 -7.85 -11.63 8.84
C TYR A 200 -9.07 -10.89 9.38
N LEU A 201 -9.95 -10.36 8.51
CA LEU A 201 -11.18 -9.71 8.95
C LEU A 201 -12.09 -10.65 9.77
N ARG A 202 -12.18 -11.93 9.38
CA ARG A 202 -12.92 -12.94 10.16
C ARG A 202 -12.28 -13.19 11.51
N LEU A 203 -10.95 -13.25 11.60
CA LEU A 203 -10.23 -13.39 12.86
C LEU A 203 -10.52 -12.22 13.80
N LEU A 204 -10.48 -10.98 13.29
CA LEU A 204 -10.83 -9.79 14.07
C LEU A 204 -12.27 -9.85 14.58
N LYS A 205 -13.22 -10.21 13.71
CA LYS A 205 -14.63 -10.34 14.09
C LYS A 205 -14.86 -11.42 15.14
N ASN A 206 -14.20 -12.58 14.98
CA ASN A 206 -14.32 -13.68 15.94
C ASN A 206 -13.72 -13.29 17.30
N LYS A 207 -12.58 -12.59 17.30
CA LYS A 207 -11.97 -12.06 18.52
C LYS A 207 -12.90 -11.06 19.20
N GLU A 208 -13.52 -10.14 18.46
CA GLU A 208 -14.49 -9.19 19.02
C GLU A 208 -15.70 -9.91 19.66
N ILE A 209 -16.21 -10.97 19.02
CA ILE A 209 -17.29 -11.78 19.59
C ILE A 209 -16.83 -12.47 20.88
N GLU A 210 -15.62 -13.03 20.89
CA GLU A 210 -15.05 -13.69 22.06
C GLU A 210 -14.80 -12.71 23.22
N ASP A 211 -14.21 -11.55 22.93
CA ASP A 211 -13.93 -10.47 23.87
C ASP A 211 -15.21 -9.97 24.56
N ASN A 212 -16.32 -9.92 23.82
CA ASN A 212 -17.63 -9.47 24.29
C ASN A 212 -18.52 -10.60 24.82
N SER A 213 -18.07 -11.85 24.75
CA SER A 213 -18.82 -12.99 25.27
C SER A 213 -18.80 -12.99 26.81
N TYR A 214 -19.88 -13.47 27.41
CA TYR A 214 -19.94 -13.70 28.85
C TYR A 214 -18.81 -14.64 29.28
N TYR A 215 -18.06 -14.24 30.31
CA TYR A 215 -16.95 -15.02 30.84
C TYR A 215 -17.24 -15.55 32.24
N LYS A 216 -17.50 -14.67 33.21
CA LYS A 216 -17.79 -15.06 34.59
C LYS A 216 -18.48 -13.98 35.41
N SER A 217 -19.14 -14.38 36.48
CA SER A 217 -19.67 -13.48 37.51
C SER A 217 -18.68 -13.31 38.67
N TYR A 218 -18.47 -12.08 39.14
CA TYR A 218 -17.68 -11.77 40.33
C TYR A 218 -18.28 -10.59 41.10
N LYS A 219 -18.45 -10.75 42.43
CA LYS A 219 -19.07 -9.74 43.32
C LYS A 219 -20.41 -9.19 42.81
N GLY A 220 -21.23 -10.04 42.20
CA GLY A 220 -22.56 -9.67 41.71
C GLY A 220 -22.58 -8.91 40.37
N LYS A 221 -21.44 -8.74 39.70
CA LYS A 221 -21.36 -8.28 38.31
C LYS A 221 -20.98 -9.45 37.40
N ASP A 222 -21.62 -9.54 36.24
CA ASP A 222 -21.21 -10.39 35.13
C ASP A 222 -20.18 -9.65 34.27
N TYR A 223 -19.08 -10.31 33.94
CA TYR A 223 -17.98 -9.76 33.15
C TYR A 223 -17.92 -10.43 31.79
N THR A 224 -17.68 -9.63 30.75
CA THR A 224 -17.19 -10.17 29.48
C THR A 224 -15.74 -10.64 29.62
N LYS A 225 -15.25 -11.42 28.66
CA LYS A 225 -13.85 -11.87 28.66
C LYS A 225 -12.88 -10.70 28.73
N LYS A 226 -13.09 -9.67 27.90
CA LYS A 226 -12.26 -8.47 27.86
C LYS A 226 -12.31 -7.66 29.15
N GLU A 227 -13.50 -7.50 29.74
CA GLU A 227 -13.62 -6.81 31.03
C GLU A 227 -12.89 -7.56 32.15
N TRP A 228 -12.94 -8.89 32.12
CA TRP A 228 -12.27 -9.71 33.11
C TRP A 228 -10.75 -9.67 32.98
N GLU A 229 -10.22 -9.77 31.76
CA GLU A 229 -8.78 -9.65 31.51
C GLU A 229 -8.24 -8.28 31.92
N ALA A 230 -8.96 -7.20 31.61
CA ALA A 230 -8.59 -5.84 32.05
C ALA A 230 -8.61 -5.72 33.59
N PHE A 231 -9.59 -6.35 34.25
CA PHE A 231 -9.65 -6.40 35.70
C PHE A 231 -8.46 -7.16 36.31
N GLU A 232 -8.05 -8.29 35.73
CA GLU A 232 -6.89 -9.07 36.21
C GLU A 232 -5.56 -8.35 35.98
N GLU A 233 -5.40 -7.68 34.84
CA GLU A 233 -4.18 -6.92 34.54
C GLU A 233 -4.01 -5.74 35.49
N GLU A 234 -5.10 -5.00 35.76
CA GLU A 234 -5.09 -3.91 36.75
C GLU A 234 -4.83 -4.44 38.16
N TRP A 235 -5.44 -5.56 38.55
CA TRP A 235 -5.19 -6.19 39.83
C TRP A 235 -3.72 -6.63 39.99
N TYR A 236 -3.12 -7.17 38.93
CA TYR A 236 -1.71 -7.57 38.92
C TYR A 236 -0.77 -6.35 39.00
N ARG A 237 -1.05 -5.29 38.25
CA ARG A 237 -0.30 -4.02 38.33
C ARG A 237 -0.33 -3.43 39.74
N ASP A 238 -1.50 -3.37 40.36
CA ASP A 238 -1.67 -2.88 41.74
C ASP A 238 -0.92 -3.76 42.75
N PHE A 239 -0.85 -5.08 42.50
CA PHE A 239 -0.08 -5.99 43.34
C PHE A 239 1.43 -5.75 43.23
N GLU A 240 1.97 -5.54 42.02
CA GLU A 240 3.38 -5.21 41.82
C GLU A 240 3.72 -3.79 42.37
N GLU A 241 2.84 -2.79 42.21
CA GLU A 241 3.04 -1.45 42.80
C GLU A 241 3.07 -1.47 44.33
N LYS A 242 2.28 -2.35 44.97
CA LYS A 242 2.34 -2.59 46.42
C LYS A 242 3.68 -3.16 46.87
N LYS A 243 4.29 -4.04 46.06
CA LYS A 243 5.62 -4.60 46.31
C LYS A 243 6.71 -3.51 46.25
N GLU A 244 6.46 -2.44 45.49
CA GLU A 244 7.30 -1.24 45.40
C GLU A 244 6.97 -0.14 46.44
N GLY A 245 6.00 -0.35 47.32
CA GLY A 245 5.74 0.54 48.46
C GLY A 245 4.96 1.84 48.16
N ARG A 246 4.15 1.89 47.09
CA ARG A 246 3.30 3.06 46.76
C ARG A 246 1.81 2.81 47.10
N ASN A 247 1.10 3.86 47.54
CA ASN A 247 -0.26 3.81 48.10
C ASN A 247 -1.39 3.75 47.05
N PHE A 248 -2.50 3.12 47.47
CA PHE A 248 -3.61 2.52 46.71
C PHE A 248 -4.54 3.48 45.91
N PHE A 249 -5.02 3.01 44.74
CA PHE A 249 -5.93 3.70 43.80
C PHE A 249 -7.44 3.45 44.03
N TRP A 250 -7.82 2.46 44.84
CA TRP A 250 -9.22 1.98 44.94
C TRP A 250 -10.23 2.98 45.51
N ASP A 251 -9.79 4.07 46.13
CA ASP A 251 -10.68 5.15 46.57
C ASP A 251 -11.23 6.00 45.40
N ASN A 252 -10.67 5.90 44.19
CA ASN A 252 -11.01 6.77 43.05
C ASN A 252 -11.87 6.13 41.94
N ILE A 253 -11.84 4.80 41.73
CA ILE A 253 -12.58 4.18 40.61
C ILE A 253 -14.09 4.15 40.88
N PHE A 254 -14.52 3.77 42.09
CA PHE A 254 -15.95 3.60 42.39
C PHE A 254 -16.69 4.91 42.73
N LYS A 255 -15.97 6.03 42.84
CA LYS A 255 -16.58 7.35 43.01
C LYS A 255 -16.97 8.01 41.69
N LYS A 256 -16.31 7.68 40.56
CA LYS A 256 -16.53 8.31 39.26
C LYS A 256 -17.59 7.62 38.37
N LEU A 257 -18.12 6.47 38.80
CA LEU A 257 -19.14 5.72 38.03
C LEU A 257 -20.57 5.92 38.56
N ASN A 258 -20.76 6.73 39.60
CA ASN A 258 -22.06 7.01 40.23
C ASN A 258 -22.39 8.53 40.32
N GLU A 259 -21.72 9.36 39.52
CA GLU A 259 -22.12 10.75 39.20
C GLU A 259 -22.36 10.87 37.69
#